data_AF-A0A0D7NFB4-F1
#
_entry.id   AF-A0A0D7NFB4-F1
#
_cell.length_a   1.000
_cell.length_b   1.000
_cell.length_c   1.000
_cell.angle_alpha   90.00
_cell.angle_beta   90.00
_cell.angle_gamma   90.00
#
_symmetry.space_group_name_H-M   'P 1'
#
loop_
_entity.id
_entity.type
_entity.pdbx_description
1 polymer ?
#
loop_
_entity_poly.entity_id
_entity_poly.type
_entity_poly.pdbx_seq_one_letter_code
_entity_poly.pdbx_strand_id
1 'polypeptide(L)'
;MKRLLFASAFALTTMSAHAESSYVFDMKIGLAPWASWMPVERTPDGVQMTLPGTIDANHMDGIGPLWLLAHLRVTAIGGPGIVDFDQSELTIRFRAHNLQLHGARILWWLTRQLPLAETDPKFPWQETNWALTCCDLSSKLGEDWQTITVKMDKDPSHWTYAGTNLMHLGDWGNRYVEYPLEKVLNDSVGSLHLAIVGTNATDPPSGKIEISSISLRTLEPARRVQMIGIIPLIAQQKWDEARWHLERLMPSDDPEVNFELGHILALGLGGAQDYHGAADCLQKATSLPEARLELAKLYLYGLGVPRDQSKAVQLMETESTAVIPEAGYTLGLAYSHGIGVERNEAKAISLFQYAAEHGHAHAMHELARRLSDTDPAKAYYWYRLARDRLPPGLVGAQSDMLDWNIRRLSAALSSPSIMLEDLEIEHFHPIP
;
A
#
# COMPACT_ATOMS: atom_id res chain seq x y z
N MET A 1 3.11 -66.48 17.55
CA MET A 1 3.27 -66.97 18.94
C MET A 1 4.14 -65.95 19.69
N LYS A 2 3.56 -65.24 20.68
CA LYS A 2 4.14 -64.45 21.80
C LYS A 2 5.22 -63.38 21.48
N ARG A 3 4.92 -62.07 21.51
CA ARG A 3 4.79 -61.12 22.67
C ARG A 3 6.07 -60.91 23.50
N LEU A 4 6.57 -59.66 23.50
CA LEU A 4 6.84 -58.89 24.72
C LEU A 4 6.68 -57.38 24.44
N LEU A 5 6.08 -56.69 25.42
CA LEU A 5 5.53 -55.33 25.46
C LEU A 5 6.40 -54.41 26.36
N PHE A 6 6.02 -53.12 26.39
CA PHE A 6 6.36 -52.00 27.30
C PHE A 6 7.55 -51.12 26.89
N ALA A 7 7.51 -49.78 26.91
CA ALA A 7 6.45 -48.80 27.17
C ALA A 7 6.89 -47.41 26.66
N SER A 8 5.91 -46.62 26.25
CA SER A 8 5.77 -45.15 26.29
C SER A 8 6.99 -44.23 26.51
N ALA A 9 7.19 -43.33 25.55
CA ALA A 9 7.56 -41.94 25.86
C ALA A 9 6.81 -41.03 24.88
N PHE A 10 5.88 -40.24 25.42
CA PHE A 10 5.30 -39.09 24.74
C PHE A 10 6.44 -38.21 24.22
N ALA A 11 6.53 -38.02 22.90
CA ALA A 11 7.18 -36.83 22.39
C ALA A 11 6.21 -35.69 22.69
N LEU A 12 6.46 -34.98 23.81
CA LEU A 12 5.96 -33.64 24.00
C LEU A 12 6.32 -32.87 22.74
N THR A 13 5.31 -32.43 22.00
CA THR A 13 5.42 -31.30 21.08
C THR A 13 5.94 -30.15 21.92
N THR A 14 7.26 -29.91 21.86
CA THR A 14 7.84 -28.68 22.37
C THR A 14 7.24 -27.57 21.54
N MET A 15 6.28 -26.83 22.12
CA MET A 15 5.89 -25.53 21.63
C MET A 15 7.18 -24.75 21.38
N SER A 16 7.41 -24.31 20.14
CA SER A 16 8.49 -23.38 19.88
C SER A 16 8.21 -22.15 20.73
N ALA A 17 9.11 -21.81 21.64
CA ALA A 17 9.08 -20.52 22.31
C ALA A 17 9.14 -19.46 21.21
N HIS A 18 8.01 -18.77 20.97
CA HIS A 18 7.97 -17.63 20.07
C HIS A 18 8.95 -16.60 20.60
N ALA A 19 9.88 -16.16 19.74
CA ALA A 19 10.91 -15.22 20.15
C ALA A 19 10.26 -13.83 20.29
N GLU A 20 10.19 -13.34 21.53
CA GLU A 20 9.69 -11.99 21.83
C GLU A 20 10.36 -10.95 20.92
N SER A 21 9.55 -10.05 20.37
CA SER A 21 10.03 -8.97 19.49
C SER A 21 10.08 -7.64 20.23
N SER A 22 11.11 -6.85 19.99
CA SER A 22 11.30 -5.55 20.64
C SER A 22 11.53 -4.44 19.63
N TYR A 23 10.74 -3.38 19.74
CA TYR A 23 10.78 -2.18 18.93
C TYR A 23 11.21 -1.02 19.81
N VAL A 24 12.36 -0.41 19.52
CA VAL A 24 12.94 0.67 20.32
C VAL A 24 12.95 1.96 19.51
N PHE A 25 12.31 3.00 20.05
CA PHE A 25 12.26 4.34 19.50
C PHE A 25 13.19 5.22 20.32
N ASP A 26 14.39 5.50 19.79
CA ASP A 26 15.33 6.43 20.38
C ASP A 26 14.89 7.88 20.09
N MET A 27 14.45 8.60 21.12
CA MET A 27 13.97 9.97 20.93
C MET A 27 15.12 10.96 20.75
N LYS A 28 16.38 10.55 20.96
CA LYS A 28 17.54 11.41 20.70
C LYS A 28 17.69 11.76 19.23
N ILE A 29 17.14 10.96 18.32
CA ILE A 29 17.11 11.24 16.88
C ILE A 29 15.89 12.08 16.47
N GLY A 30 15.00 12.41 17.40
CA GLY A 30 13.75 13.14 17.17
C GLY A 30 12.54 12.26 17.47
N LEU A 31 11.33 12.79 17.20
CA LEU A 31 10.09 12.08 17.49
C LEU A 31 9.84 10.88 16.57
N ALA A 32 10.30 10.90 15.32
CA ALA A 32 9.87 9.95 14.29
C ALA A 32 10.05 8.48 14.74
N PRO A 33 9.01 7.62 14.66
CA PRO A 33 7.72 7.77 13.95
C PRO A 33 6.57 8.51 14.69
N TRP A 34 6.84 9.08 15.85
CA TRP A 34 5.82 9.67 16.70
C TRP A 34 5.44 11.10 16.27
N ALA A 35 4.20 11.50 16.54
CA ALA A 35 3.71 12.87 16.47
C ALA A 35 3.34 13.38 17.88
N SER A 36 3.28 14.70 18.05
CA SER A 36 2.90 15.34 19.32
C SER A 36 2.05 16.57 19.07
N TRP A 37 1.15 16.90 20.00
CA TRP A 37 0.43 18.18 20.02
C TRP A 37 1.17 19.27 20.81
N MET A 38 2.34 18.92 21.36
CA MET A 38 3.17 19.82 22.14
C MET A 38 4.18 20.53 21.23
N PRO A 39 4.55 21.79 21.52
CA PRO A 39 5.81 22.35 21.08
C PRO A 39 6.97 21.44 21.50
N VAL A 40 7.76 21.03 20.52
CA VAL A 40 8.80 20.00 20.65
C VAL A 40 10.16 20.60 20.34
N GLU A 41 11.11 20.36 21.25
CA GLU A 41 12.51 20.73 21.11
C GLU A 41 13.37 19.48 21.26
N ARG A 42 14.32 19.28 20.35
CA ARG A 42 15.30 18.21 20.48
C ARG A 42 16.36 18.60 21.52
N THR A 43 16.66 17.67 22.42
CA THR A 43 17.73 17.80 23.41
C THR A 43 18.84 16.78 23.11
N PRO A 44 20.01 16.85 23.78
CA PRO A 44 21.03 15.80 23.67
C PRO A 44 20.55 14.42 24.17
N ASP A 45 19.57 14.40 25.08
CA ASP A 45 19.11 13.19 25.76
C ASP A 45 17.78 12.65 25.24
N GLY A 46 17.08 13.41 24.39
CA GLY A 46 15.79 13.00 23.83
C GLY A 46 15.02 14.13 23.16
N VAL A 47 13.71 14.15 23.39
CA VAL A 47 12.78 15.20 22.96
C VAL A 47 12.10 15.80 24.18
N GLN A 48 12.16 17.12 24.29
CA GLN A 48 11.44 17.91 25.28
C GLN A 48 10.15 18.46 24.69
N MET A 49 9.05 18.25 25.40
CA MET A 49 7.71 18.75 25.10
C MET A 49 7.35 19.84 26.11
N THR A 50 6.92 21.00 25.62
CA THR A 50 6.43 22.09 26.48
C THR A 50 4.91 22.04 26.56
N LEU A 51 4.36 21.95 27.78
CA LEU A 51 2.93 21.85 28.04
C LEU A 51 2.24 23.23 27.99
N PRO A 52 0.93 23.30 27.71
CA PRO A 52 0.00 22.17 27.52
C PRO A 52 -0.15 21.68 26.08
N GLY A 53 0.39 22.38 25.07
CA GLY A 53 0.11 22.07 23.67
C GLY A 53 -1.37 22.27 23.28
N THR A 54 -1.78 21.68 22.15
CA THR A 54 -3.19 21.73 21.70
C THR A 54 -4.06 20.78 22.51
N ILE A 55 -5.26 21.22 22.87
CA ILE A 55 -6.27 20.46 23.60
C ILE A 55 -7.32 19.87 22.65
N ASP A 56 -7.76 18.64 22.93
CA ASP A 56 -9.04 18.14 22.47
C ASP A 56 -10.04 18.14 23.63
N ALA A 57 -10.96 19.09 23.60
CA ALA A 57 -11.99 19.27 24.62
C ALA A 57 -13.19 18.34 24.43
N ASN A 58 -13.28 17.57 23.33
CA ASN A 58 -14.47 16.75 23.04
C ASN A 58 -14.52 15.45 23.87
N HIS A 59 -13.40 15.03 24.48
CA HIS A 59 -13.29 13.83 25.32
C HIS A 59 -13.78 14.03 26.78
N MET A 60 -14.42 15.18 27.07
CA MET A 60 -14.83 15.59 28.42
C MET A 60 -15.87 14.68 29.10
N ASP A 61 -16.65 13.88 28.35
CA ASP A 61 -17.82 13.16 28.89
C ASP A 61 -17.59 11.66 29.16
N GLY A 62 -16.35 11.26 29.43
CA GLY A 62 -16.05 9.88 29.84
C GLY A 62 -14.68 9.68 30.48
N ILE A 63 -13.66 10.46 30.09
CA ILE A 63 -12.30 10.35 30.63
C ILE A 63 -11.68 11.72 30.98
N GLY A 64 -12.02 12.78 30.24
CA GLY A 64 -11.56 14.16 30.48
C GLY A 64 -10.94 14.82 29.24
N PRO A 65 -10.62 16.14 29.28
CA PRO A 65 -9.88 16.81 28.21
C PRO A 65 -8.54 16.14 27.94
N LEU A 66 -8.15 16.10 26.67
CA LEU A 66 -6.98 15.35 26.21
C LEU A 66 -5.90 16.28 25.65
N TRP A 67 -4.65 16.00 26.03
CA TRP A 67 -3.47 16.53 25.35
C TRP A 67 -2.54 15.38 24.94
N LEU A 68 -2.07 15.42 23.70
CA LEU A 68 -1.33 14.31 23.11
C LEU A 68 0.18 14.52 23.23
N LEU A 69 0.82 13.77 24.13
CA LEU A 69 2.27 13.80 24.29
C LEU A 69 2.95 13.10 23.12
N ALA A 70 2.57 11.86 22.85
CA ALA A 70 3.15 11.08 21.76
C ALA A 70 2.08 10.23 21.08
N HIS A 71 2.07 10.23 19.76
CA HIS A 71 1.16 9.47 18.91
C HIS A 71 1.92 8.65 17.90
N LEU A 72 1.71 7.34 17.94
CA LEU A 72 2.25 6.39 16.97
C LEU A 72 1.10 5.70 16.26
N ARG A 73 0.92 5.99 14.97
CA ARG A 73 0.20 5.05 14.10
C ARG A 73 1.10 3.85 13.88
N VAL A 74 0.71 2.67 14.38
CA VAL A 74 1.62 1.50 14.36
C VAL A 74 1.98 1.05 12.95
N THR A 75 1.09 1.34 12.01
CA THR A 75 1.25 1.09 10.57
C THR A 75 1.97 2.21 9.80
N ALA A 76 2.30 3.33 10.46
CA ALA A 76 3.08 4.39 9.82
C ALA A 76 4.54 3.96 9.62
N ILE A 77 5.24 4.70 8.76
CA ILE A 77 6.66 4.42 8.55
C ILE A 77 7.48 4.72 9.79
N GLY A 78 8.39 3.79 10.08
CA GLY A 78 9.17 3.74 11.31
C GLY A 78 8.41 3.08 12.46
N GLY A 79 7.11 2.82 12.30
CA GLY A 79 6.30 2.04 13.23
C GLY A 79 6.55 0.52 13.11
N PRO A 80 6.07 -0.25 14.10
CA PRO A 80 6.30 -1.69 14.16
C PRO A 80 5.51 -2.50 13.10
N GLY A 81 4.43 -1.94 12.56
CA GLY A 81 3.48 -2.62 11.68
C GLY A 81 2.16 -2.93 12.39
N ILE A 82 1.51 -4.03 12.01
CA ILE A 82 0.30 -4.53 12.67
C ILE A 82 0.73 -5.29 13.91
N VAL A 83 0.24 -4.87 15.08
CA VAL A 83 0.71 -5.33 16.39
C VAL A 83 -0.40 -6.07 17.11
N ASP A 84 -0.07 -7.21 17.72
CA ASP A 84 -0.87 -7.76 18.82
C ASP A 84 -0.36 -7.17 20.14
N PHE A 85 -1.22 -6.39 20.80
CA PHE A 85 -0.92 -5.74 22.06
C PHE A 85 -1.20 -6.61 23.28
N ASP A 86 -1.80 -7.79 23.11
CA ASP A 86 -2.03 -8.70 24.24
C ASP A 86 -0.70 -9.16 24.85
N GLN A 87 -0.61 -9.02 26.17
CA GLN A 87 0.59 -9.33 26.95
C GLN A 87 1.85 -8.58 26.47
N SER A 88 1.68 -7.48 25.74
CA SER A 88 2.77 -6.62 25.33
C SER A 88 3.24 -5.72 26.49
N GLU A 89 4.48 -5.24 26.41
CA GLU A 89 5.06 -4.34 27.39
C GLU A 89 5.51 -3.05 26.71
N LEU A 90 5.01 -1.92 27.21
CA LEU A 90 5.45 -0.59 26.82
C LEU A 90 6.38 -0.03 27.88
N THR A 91 7.62 0.25 27.48
CA THR A 91 8.60 0.90 28.34
C THR A 91 8.85 2.31 27.86
N ILE A 92 8.80 3.27 28.78
CA ILE A 92 9.12 4.68 28.51
C ILE A 92 10.20 5.14 29.47
N ARG A 93 11.15 5.92 28.95
CA ARG A 93 12.14 6.62 29.77
C ARG A 93 11.95 8.13 29.63
N PHE A 94 11.46 8.76 30.70
CA PHE A 94 11.10 10.18 30.72
C PHE A 94 11.58 10.91 31.98
N ARG A 95 11.45 12.24 31.98
CA ARG A 95 11.53 13.11 33.16
C ARG A 95 10.64 14.33 32.95
N ALA A 96 10.49 15.15 33.98
CA ALA A 96 9.74 16.40 33.92
C ALA A 96 10.54 17.55 34.52
N HIS A 97 10.25 18.77 34.07
CA HIS A 97 10.79 20.00 34.65
C HIS A 97 9.66 20.95 34.99
N ASN A 98 9.60 21.38 36.26
CA ASN A 98 8.57 22.30 36.77
C ASN A 98 7.13 21.87 36.41
N LEU A 99 6.86 20.57 36.44
CA LEU A 99 5.59 20.01 36.00
C LEU A 99 4.47 20.27 37.01
N GLN A 100 3.35 20.80 36.52
CA GLN A 100 2.10 20.91 37.27
C GLN A 100 0.98 20.28 36.45
N LEU A 101 0.43 19.17 36.94
CA LEU A 101 -0.61 18.41 36.20
C LEU A 101 -2.04 18.84 36.53
N HIS A 102 -2.27 19.59 37.61
CA HIS A 102 -3.59 20.10 37.99
C HIS A 102 -4.67 18.98 38.08
N GLY A 103 -4.27 17.84 38.64
CA GLY A 103 -5.13 16.65 38.74
C GLY A 103 -5.22 15.81 37.47
N ALA A 104 -4.53 16.19 36.40
CA ALA A 104 -4.41 15.38 35.20
C ALA A 104 -3.57 14.12 35.42
N ARG A 105 -3.88 13.10 34.64
CA ARG A 105 -3.23 11.78 34.63
C ARG A 105 -2.48 11.59 33.32
N ILE A 106 -1.45 10.75 33.33
CA ILE A 106 -0.70 10.39 32.12
C ILE A 106 -0.93 8.92 31.83
N LEU A 107 -1.60 8.61 30.72
CA LEU A 107 -2.10 7.28 30.41
C LEU A 107 -1.66 6.83 29.02
N TRP A 108 -1.56 5.51 28.86
CA TRP A 108 -1.54 4.89 27.54
C TRP A 108 -2.95 4.77 27.00
N TRP A 109 -3.08 4.97 25.69
CA TRP A 109 -4.35 5.03 25.00
C TRP A 109 -4.25 4.41 23.63
N LEU A 110 -5.17 3.51 23.32
CA LEU A 110 -5.21 2.77 22.06
C LEU A 110 -6.45 3.18 21.28
N THR A 111 -6.26 3.52 20.01
CA THR A 111 -7.37 3.75 19.08
C THR A 111 -7.30 2.79 17.92
N ARG A 112 -8.44 2.42 17.36
CA ARG A 112 -8.52 1.54 16.18
C ARG A 112 -9.68 1.94 15.29
N GLN A 113 -9.43 2.04 13.98
CA GLN A 113 -10.51 2.14 13.01
C GLN A 113 -11.24 0.80 12.90
N LEU A 114 -12.57 0.83 12.91
CA LEU A 114 -13.39 -0.37 12.75
C LEU A 114 -13.25 -0.92 11.32
N PRO A 115 -13.31 -2.25 11.13
CA PRO A 115 -13.38 -2.84 9.80
C PRO A 115 -14.60 -2.31 9.02
N LEU A 116 -14.44 -2.02 7.73
CA LEU A 116 -15.52 -1.46 6.88
C LEU A 116 -16.81 -2.31 6.88
N ALA A 117 -16.69 -3.62 7.03
CA ALA A 117 -17.82 -4.53 7.13
C ALA A 117 -18.62 -4.40 8.44
N GLU A 118 -18.03 -3.80 9.47
CA GLU A 118 -18.61 -3.58 10.80
C GLU A 118 -18.96 -2.09 11.04
N THR A 119 -18.65 -1.19 10.10
CA THR A 119 -19.03 0.23 10.18
C THR A 119 -20.45 0.48 9.66
N ASP A 120 -21.16 1.45 10.25
CA ASP A 120 -22.42 1.98 9.72
C ASP A 120 -22.17 2.62 8.34
N PRO A 121 -22.85 2.17 7.26
CA PRO A 121 -22.67 2.72 5.92
C PRO A 121 -22.90 4.23 5.80
N LYS A 122 -23.63 4.85 6.74
CA LYS A 122 -23.82 6.31 6.79
C LYS A 122 -22.58 7.06 7.25
N PHE A 123 -21.66 6.38 7.94
CA PHE A 123 -20.47 6.95 8.55
C PHE A 123 -19.25 6.16 8.06
N PRO A 124 -18.62 6.56 6.94
CA PRO A 124 -17.53 5.80 6.32
C PRO A 124 -16.26 5.74 7.18
N TRP A 125 -16.22 6.52 8.27
CA TRP A 125 -15.10 6.53 9.19
C TRP A 125 -15.61 6.42 10.64
N GLN A 126 -15.41 5.22 11.21
CA GLN A 126 -15.68 4.95 12.62
C GLN A 126 -14.45 4.35 13.30
N GLU A 127 -14.20 4.79 14.52
CA GLU A 127 -13.04 4.43 15.34
C GLU A 127 -13.49 4.04 16.74
N THR A 128 -12.65 3.31 17.46
CA THR A 128 -12.84 2.96 18.86
C THR A 128 -11.64 3.42 19.66
N ASN A 129 -11.86 3.81 20.92
CA ASN A 129 -10.85 4.41 21.78
C ASN A 129 -10.89 3.77 23.17
N TRP A 130 -9.75 3.24 23.62
CA TRP A 130 -9.61 2.61 24.92
C TRP A 130 -8.40 3.19 25.66
N ALA A 131 -8.63 3.70 26.87
CA ALA A 131 -7.58 4.18 27.75
C ALA A 131 -7.23 3.13 28.80
N LEU A 132 -5.95 2.87 29.02
CA LEU A 132 -5.46 1.96 30.07
C LEU A 132 -5.41 2.70 31.40
N THR A 133 -6.55 2.77 32.08
CA THR A 133 -6.76 3.64 33.26
C THR A 133 -6.23 3.06 34.57
N CYS A 134 -5.88 1.77 34.62
CA CYS A 134 -5.23 1.17 35.79
C CYS A 134 -3.78 1.65 36.00
N CYS A 135 -3.16 2.28 34.99
CA CYS A 135 -1.77 2.70 35.03
C CYS A 135 -1.63 4.21 34.79
N ASP A 136 -1.63 4.98 35.87
CA ASP A 136 -1.32 6.41 35.83
C ASP A 136 0.17 6.67 36.06
N LEU A 137 0.82 7.19 35.01
CA LEU A 137 2.25 7.50 35.00
C LEU A 137 2.57 8.83 35.70
N SER A 138 1.56 9.66 36.02
CA SER A 138 1.74 10.98 36.65
C SER A 138 2.58 10.90 37.94
N SER A 139 2.28 9.92 38.79
CA SER A 139 2.96 9.69 40.08
C SER A 139 4.43 9.26 39.95
N LYS A 140 4.86 8.90 38.74
CA LYS A 140 6.21 8.40 38.45
C LYS A 140 7.09 9.46 37.79
N LEU A 141 6.58 10.65 37.45
CA LEU A 141 7.39 11.73 36.90
C LEU A 141 8.10 12.53 38.01
N GLY A 142 9.34 12.90 37.72
CA GLY A 142 10.14 13.82 38.54
C GLY A 142 11.26 14.43 37.69
N GLU A 143 12.12 15.20 38.34
CA GLU A 143 13.28 15.88 37.71
C GLU A 143 14.34 14.90 37.19
N ASP A 144 14.45 13.73 37.83
CA ASP A 144 15.36 12.67 37.43
C ASP A 144 14.75 11.76 36.34
N TRP A 145 15.61 11.18 35.51
CA TRP A 145 15.20 10.17 34.53
C TRP A 145 14.59 8.93 35.20
N GLN A 146 13.37 8.59 34.80
CA GLN A 146 12.66 7.40 35.23
C GLN A 146 12.38 6.51 34.04
N THR A 147 12.56 5.20 34.22
CA THR A 147 12.18 4.18 33.24
C THR A 147 11.01 3.38 33.80
N ILE A 148 9.87 3.41 33.13
CA ILE A 148 8.65 2.74 33.57
C ILE A 148 8.21 1.77 32.50
N THR A 149 7.91 0.54 32.90
CA THR A 149 7.33 -0.51 32.05
C THR A 149 5.89 -0.74 32.44
N VAL A 150 5.00 -0.72 31.46
CA VAL A 150 3.56 -0.93 31.58
C VAL A 150 3.19 -2.15 30.77
N LYS A 151 2.46 -3.09 31.38
CA LYS A 151 1.91 -4.25 30.69
C LYS A 151 0.56 -3.88 30.09
N MET A 152 0.35 -4.26 28.83
CA MET A 152 -0.96 -4.26 28.20
C MET A 152 -1.56 -5.65 28.32
N ASP A 153 -2.77 -5.75 28.86
CA ASP A 153 -3.50 -7.00 29.02
C ASP A 153 -4.97 -6.87 28.62
N LYS A 154 -5.63 -8.01 28.48
CA LYS A 154 -7.03 -8.12 28.06
C LYS A 154 -8.05 -7.94 29.17
N ASP A 155 -7.66 -7.68 30.42
CA ASP A 155 -8.62 -7.52 31.52
C ASP A 155 -9.39 -6.20 31.34
N PRO A 156 -10.70 -6.22 31.01
CA PRO A 156 -11.43 -5.00 30.73
C PRO A 156 -11.50 -4.04 31.93
N SER A 157 -11.32 -4.52 33.16
CA SER A 157 -11.31 -3.68 34.36
C SER A 157 -10.10 -2.74 34.43
N HIS A 158 -9.05 -3.03 33.66
CA HIS A 158 -7.87 -2.18 33.53
C HIS A 158 -8.07 -1.02 32.55
N TRP A 159 -9.14 -1.06 31.76
CA TRP A 159 -9.38 -0.13 30.67
C TRP A 159 -10.68 0.65 30.86
N THR A 160 -10.77 1.79 30.18
CA THR A 160 -12.00 2.57 30.10
C THR A 160 -12.23 2.93 28.65
N TYR A 161 -13.41 2.59 28.13
CA TYR A 161 -13.83 3.00 26.80
C TYR A 161 -14.05 4.52 26.81
N ALA A 162 -13.41 5.20 25.86
CA ALA A 162 -13.23 6.65 25.88
C ALA A 162 -14.04 7.38 24.80
N GLY A 163 -15.18 6.81 24.41
CA GLY A 163 -16.03 7.33 23.34
C GLY A 163 -17.53 7.27 23.64
N THR A 164 -17.93 7.33 24.91
CA THR A 164 -19.33 7.17 25.36
C THR A 164 -20.21 8.41 25.17
N ASN A 165 -19.82 9.41 24.38
CA ASN A 165 -20.55 10.67 24.38
C ASN A 165 -21.83 10.65 23.52
N LEU A 166 -22.96 10.97 24.16
CA LEU A 166 -24.30 11.19 23.58
C LEU A 166 -24.72 12.68 23.65
N MET A 167 -23.79 13.63 23.53
CA MET A 167 -24.15 15.06 23.48
C MET A 167 -24.85 15.44 22.16
N HIS A 168 -25.80 16.37 22.26
CA HIS A 168 -26.70 16.84 21.19
C HIS A 168 -26.04 17.52 19.97
N LEU A 169 -24.70 17.63 19.95
CA LEU A 169 -23.93 18.10 18.80
C LEU A 169 -23.17 16.98 18.09
N GLY A 170 -23.28 15.73 18.59
CA GLY A 170 -22.63 14.54 18.05
C GLY A 170 -21.12 14.64 18.19
N ASP A 171 -20.49 13.68 18.86
CA ASP A 171 -19.06 13.50 18.72
C ASP A 171 -18.79 13.04 17.27
N TRP A 172 -18.59 14.01 16.39
CA TRP A 172 -18.40 13.84 14.94
C TRP A 172 -19.42 12.93 14.24
N GLY A 173 -20.65 12.83 14.77
CA GLY A 173 -21.74 12.03 14.20
C GLY A 173 -21.45 10.51 14.18
N ASN A 174 -21.47 9.84 15.33
CA ASN A 174 -21.23 8.39 15.46
C ASN A 174 -19.83 7.93 15.00
N ARG A 175 -18.84 8.82 15.01
CA ARG A 175 -17.46 8.47 14.70
C ARG A 175 -16.87 7.50 15.71
N TYR A 176 -17.07 7.72 17.01
CA TYR A 176 -16.57 6.81 18.03
C TYR A 176 -17.61 5.77 18.44
N VAL A 177 -17.27 4.50 18.26
CA VAL A 177 -18.13 3.37 18.59
C VAL A 177 -17.40 2.39 19.50
N GLU A 178 -18.10 1.89 20.51
CA GLU A 178 -17.56 0.88 21.40
C GLU A 178 -17.30 -0.41 20.61
N TYR A 179 -16.08 -0.93 20.71
CA TYR A 179 -15.66 -2.15 20.05
C TYR A 179 -14.97 -3.06 21.08
N PRO A 180 -15.17 -4.39 21.02
CA PRO A 180 -14.65 -5.29 22.06
C PRO A 180 -13.14 -5.14 22.23
N LEU A 181 -12.69 -4.87 23.46
CA LEU A 181 -11.28 -4.63 23.81
C LEU A 181 -10.33 -5.70 23.25
N GLU A 182 -10.71 -6.98 23.34
CA GLU A 182 -9.94 -8.09 22.77
C GLU A 182 -9.61 -7.89 21.29
N LYS A 183 -10.59 -7.44 20.49
CA LYS A 183 -10.39 -7.15 19.06
C LYS A 183 -9.60 -5.86 18.82
N VAL A 184 -9.58 -4.93 19.78
CA VAL A 184 -8.77 -3.72 19.70
C VAL A 184 -7.29 -4.05 19.91
N LEU A 185 -7.00 -4.96 20.84
CA LEU A 185 -5.64 -5.42 21.18
C LEU A 185 -5.06 -6.36 20.12
N ASN A 186 -5.86 -7.31 19.61
CA ASN A 186 -5.40 -8.29 18.62
C ASN A 186 -5.30 -7.67 17.21
N ASP A 187 -4.24 -7.98 16.46
CA ASP A 187 -4.05 -7.52 15.06
C ASP A 187 -4.38 -6.04 14.86
N SER A 188 -3.88 -5.20 15.76
CA SER A 188 -4.20 -3.78 15.80
C SER A 188 -3.53 -3.04 14.65
N VAL A 189 -4.36 -2.46 13.79
CA VAL A 189 -3.97 -1.51 12.72
C VAL A 189 -4.03 -0.05 13.19
N GLY A 190 -4.21 0.14 14.50
CA GLY A 190 -4.63 1.36 15.14
C GLY A 190 -3.51 2.36 15.42
N SER A 191 -3.72 3.19 16.44
CA SER A 191 -2.73 4.13 16.94
C SER A 191 -2.54 3.98 18.45
N LEU A 192 -1.27 3.96 18.85
CA LEU A 192 -0.85 3.99 20.25
C LEU A 192 -0.54 5.44 20.64
N HIS A 193 -1.10 5.89 21.76
CA HIS A 193 -0.95 7.24 22.25
C HIS A 193 -0.47 7.21 23.69
N LEU A 194 0.45 8.12 24.00
CA LEU A 194 0.71 8.58 25.36
C LEU A 194 0.02 9.93 25.50
N ALA A 195 -0.93 10.03 26.43
CA ALA A 195 -1.77 11.21 26.55
C ALA A 195 -1.85 11.70 27.99
N ILE A 196 -2.00 13.02 28.13
CA ILE A 196 -2.39 13.65 29.38
C ILE A 196 -3.90 13.82 29.34
N VAL A 197 -4.55 13.30 30.38
CA VAL A 197 -5.99 13.37 30.56
C VAL A 197 -6.28 14.26 31.76
N GLY A 198 -6.85 15.42 31.52
CA GLY A 198 -7.20 16.38 32.58
C GLY A 198 -8.54 16.10 33.21
N THR A 199 -8.86 16.94 34.20
CA THR A 199 -10.17 16.99 34.86
C THR A 199 -10.99 18.20 34.42
N ASN A 200 -10.34 19.25 33.90
CA ASN A 200 -10.97 20.49 33.47
C ASN A 200 -10.20 21.10 32.28
N ALA A 201 -10.89 21.38 31.17
CA ALA A 201 -10.28 21.94 29.96
C ALA A 201 -9.75 23.37 30.14
N THR A 202 -10.28 24.09 31.14
CA THR A 202 -9.90 25.48 31.46
C THR A 202 -8.73 25.58 32.44
N ASP A 203 -8.26 24.44 32.98
CA ASP A 203 -7.14 24.37 33.92
C ASP A 203 -6.08 23.38 33.41
N PRO A 204 -5.33 23.75 32.36
CA PRO A 204 -4.46 22.83 31.65
C PRO A 204 -3.15 22.54 32.41
N PRO A 205 -2.49 21.40 32.14
CA PRO A 205 -1.18 21.10 32.70
C PRO A 205 -0.11 22.09 32.22
N SER A 206 0.95 22.28 33.00
CA SER A 206 2.06 23.16 32.64
C SER A 206 3.42 22.56 32.99
N GLY A 207 4.49 23.18 32.48
CA GLY A 207 5.86 22.71 32.62
C GLY A 207 6.35 21.98 31.37
N LYS A 208 7.33 21.09 31.57
CA LYS A 208 7.97 20.36 30.47
C LYS A 208 8.09 18.88 30.79
N ILE A 209 7.95 18.04 29.76
CA ILE A 209 8.20 16.61 29.84
C ILE A 209 9.26 16.27 28.80
N GLU A 210 10.27 15.52 29.18
CA GLU A 210 11.32 15.06 28.27
C GLU A 210 11.29 13.54 28.17
N ILE A 211 11.32 13.02 26.94
CA ILE A 211 11.29 11.58 26.65
C ILE A 211 12.58 11.23 25.91
N SER A 212 13.30 10.23 26.41
CA SER A 212 14.53 9.74 25.79
C SER A 212 14.33 8.49 24.95
N SER A 213 13.39 7.62 25.36
CA SER A 213 13.07 6.43 24.59
C SER A 213 11.67 5.93 24.91
N ILE A 214 11.02 5.36 23.90
CA ILE A 214 9.85 4.50 24.06
C ILE A 214 10.21 3.16 23.44
N SER A 215 9.83 2.05 24.06
CA SER A 215 9.95 0.73 23.45
C SER A 215 8.72 -0.11 23.65
N LEU A 216 8.40 -0.91 22.65
CA LEU A 216 7.31 -1.88 22.66
C LEU A 216 7.92 -3.27 22.58
N ARG A 217 7.58 -4.15 23.51
CA ARG A 217 7.89 -5.59 23.47
C ARG A 217 6.59 -6.35 23.25
N THR A 218 6.59 -7.27 22.30
CA THR A 218 5.43 -8.10 21.95
C THR A 218 5.82 -9.58 22.02
N LEU A 219 4.85 -10.45 22.32
CA LEU A 219 5.07 -11.90 22.29
C LEU A 219 5.36 -12.38 20.88
N GLU A 220 4.58 -11.91 19.91
CA GLU A 220 4.75 -12.20 18.49
C GLU A 220 5.34 -10.98 17.75
N PRO A 221 6.16 -11.20 16.71
CA PRO A 221 6.59 -10.13 15.82
C PRO A 221 5.40 -9.42 15.17
N ALA A 222 5.43 -8.08 15.16
CA ALA A 222 4.51 -7.28 14.40
C ALA A 222 4.56 -7.64 12.91
N ARG A 223 3.39 -7.76 12.30
CA ARG A 223 3.25 -8.10 10.89
C ARG A 223 3.45 -6.83 10.06
N ARG A 224 4.39 -6.83 9.12
CA ARG A 224 4.64 -5.67 8.25
C ARG A 224 3.37 -5.28 7.49
N VAL A 225 3.14 -3.98 7.39
CA VAL A 225 2.07 -3.43 6.55
C VAL A 225 2.48 -3.67 5.10
N GLN A 226 1.82 -4.63 4.46
CA GLN A 226 1.87 -4.80 3.01
C GLN A 226 1.22 -3.61 2.29
N MET A 227 1.33 -3.57 0.96
CA MET A 227 0.88 -2.56 -0.02
C MET A 227 -0.36 -1.71 0.31
N ILE A 228 -1.29 -2.17 1.15
CA ILE A 228 -2.57 -1.53 1.52
C ILE A 228 -2.42 -0.05 1.92
N GLY A 229 -1.36 0.33 2.66
CA GLY A 229 -1.13 1.73 3.04
C GLY A 229 -0.57 2.61 1.91
N ILE A 230 -0.04 2.00 0.85
CA ILE A 230 0.63 2.65 -0.27
C ILE A 230 -0.31 2.81 -1.47
N ILE A 231 -1.25 1.87 -1.66
CA ILE A 231 -2.25 1.90 -2.74
C ILE A 231 -2.96 3.27 -2.84
N PRO A 232 -3.42 3.91 -1.75
CA PRO A 232 -4.05 5.22 -1.85
C PRO A 232 -3.10 6.33 -2.34
N LEU A 233 -1.81 6.24 -2.00
CA LEU A 233 -0.80 7.22 -2.45
C LEU A 233 -0.56 7.09 -3.96
N ILE A 234 -0.43 5.85 -4.46
CA ILE A 234 -0.29 5.55 -5.89
C ILE A 234 -1.54 6.00 -6.65
N ALA A 235 -2.73 5.67 -6.16
CA ALA A 235 -4.00 6.08 -6.78
C ALA A 235 -4.17 7.61 -6.84
N GLN A 236 -3.65 8.33 -5.84
CA GLN A 236 -3.64 9.80 -5.80
C GLN A 236 -2.41 10.41 -6.48
N GLN A 237 -1.54 9.60 -7.10
CA GLN A 237 -0.32 10.05 -7.77
C GLN A 237 0.66 10.82 -6.86
N LYS A 238 0.66 10.52 -5.56
CA LYS A 238 1.58 11.08 -4.57
C LYS A 238 2.92 10.33 -4.61
N TRP A 239 3.64 10.51 -5.72
CA TRP A 239 4.78 9.67 -6.06
C TRP A 239 5.99 9.82 -5.15
N ASP A 240 6.27 11.03 -4.63
CA ASP A 240 7.37 11.25 -3.69
C ASP A 240 7.18 10.41 -2.41
N GLU A 241 5.96 10.47 -1.84
CA GLU A 241 5.59 9.69 -0.67
C GLU A 241 5.57 8.19 -1.00
N ALA A 242 4.88 7.77 -2.07
CA ALA A 242 4.80 6.36 -2.45
C ALA A 242 6.19 5.73 -2.65
N ARG A 243 7.10 6.41 -3.36
CA ARG A 243 8.48 5.97 -3.57
C ARG A 243 9.24 5.86 -2.25
N TRP A 244 9.21 6.92 -1.43
CA TRP A 244 9.88 6.95 -0.14
C TRP A 244 9.42 5.80 0.78
N HIS A 245 8.13 5.44 0.70
CA HIS A 245 7.54 4.32 1.41
C HIS A 245 8.02 2.96 0.87
N LEU A 246 7.94 2.75 -0.44
CA LEU A 246 8.34 1.49 -1.10
C LEU A 246 9.83 1.18 -0.94
N GLU A 247 10.72 2.19 -1.07
CA GLU A 247 12.16 2.03 -0.89
C GLU A 247 12.51 1.50 0.52
N ARG A 248 11.70 1.80 1.53
CA ARG A 248 11.88 1.33 2.92
C ARG A 248 11.37 -0.09 3.17
N LEU A 249 10.52 -0.60 2.28
CA LEU A 249 10.13 -2.01 2.33
C LEU A 249 11.25 -2.92 1.82
N MET A 250 12.30 -2.36 1.19
CA MET A 250 13.40 -3.13 0.63
C MET A 250 14.42 -3.58 1.70
N PRO A 251 15.03 -4.78 1.54
CA PRO A 251 14.71 -5.79 0.54
C PRO A 251 13.36 -6.47 0.83
N SER A 252 12.57 -6.71 -0.20
CA SER A 252 11.28 -7.41 -0.14
C SER A 252 11.30 -8.61 -1.10
N ASP A 253 10.67 -9.71 -0.69
CA ASP A 253 10.36 -10.86 -1.55
C ASP A 253 8.92 -10.81 -2.09
N ASP A 254 8.14 -9.80 -1.68
CA ASP A 254 6.77 -9.56 -2.14
C ASP A 254 6.79 -9.01 -3.58
N PRO A 255 6.20 -9.74 -4.55
CA PRO A 255 6.31 -9.37 -5.96
C PRO A 255 5.53 -8.10 -6.28
N GLU A 256 4.42 -7.80 -5.60
CA GLU A 256 3.67 -6.56 -5.80
C GLU A 256 4.49 -5.34 -5.33
N VAL A 257 5.15 -5.41 -4.17
CA VAL A 257 6.02 -4.33 -3.69
C VAL A 257 7.18 -4.06 -4.67
N ASN A 258 7.81 -5.13 -5.16
CA ASN A 258 8.90 -5.03 -6.12
C ASN A 258 8.42 -4.48 -7.47
N PHE A 259 7.23 -4.89 -7.93
CA PHE A 259 6.66 -4.37 -9.18
C PHE A 259 6.40 -2.87 -9.09
N GLU A 260 5.72 -2.41 -8.03
CA GLU A 260 5.34 -1.01 -7.87
C GLU A 260 6.56 -0.09 -7.73
N LEU A 261 7.57 -0.51 -6.94
CA LEU A 261 8.82 0.23 -6.86
C LEU A 261 9.56 0.23 -8.21
N GLY A 262 9.60 -0.92 -8.89
CA GLY A 262 10.22 -1.05 -10.21
C GLY A 262 9.61 -0.09 -11.24
N HIS A 263 8.27 -0.02 -11.27
CA HIS A 263 7.52 0.88 -12.14
C HIS A 263 7.83 2.36 -11.85
N ILE A 264 7.79 2.75 -10.57
CA ILE A 264 8.10 4.11 -10.12
C ILE A 264 9.53 4.52 -10.51
N LEU A 265 10.51 3.63 -10.30
CA LEU A 265 11.91 3.89 -10.66
C LEU A 265 12.10 4.00 -12.18
N ALA A 266 11.45 3.13 -12.95
CA ALA A 266 11.52 3.14 -14.42
C ALA A 266 10.94 4.42 -15.02
N LEU A 267 9.90 4.98 -14.41
CA LEU A 267 9.26 6.21 -14.87
C LEU A 267 9.83 7.49 -14.23
N GLY A 268 10.70 7.37 -13.22
CA GLY A 268 11.20 8.53 -12.47
C GLY A 268 10.09 9.24 -11.68
N LEU A 269 9.11 8.48 -11.20
CA LEU A 269 8.04 9.02 -10.37
C LEU A 269 8.60 9.25 -8.96
N GLY A 270 8.37 10.43 -8.39
CA GLY A 270 8.82 10.76 -7.03
C GLY A 270 10.33 10.93 -6.87
N GLY A 271 11.08 11.16 -7.96
CA GLY A 271 12.53 11.35 -7.91
C GLY A 271 13.21 11.21 -9.27
N ALA A 272 14.52 10.99 -9.27
CA ALA A 272 15.24 10.71 -10.51
C ALA A 272 14.88 9.32 -11.06
N GLN A 273 14.78 9.21 -12.38
CA GLN A 273 14.63 7.94 -13.07
C GLN A 273 15.85 7.05 -12.81
N ASP A 274 15.60 5.79 -12.48
CA ASP A 274 16.62 4.79 -12.20
C ASP A 274 16.24 3.45 -12.84
N TYR A 275 16.70 3.25 -14.08
CA TYR A 275 16.44 2.02 -14.79
C TYR A 275 17.18 0.80 -14.22
N HIS A 276 18.31 1.01 -13.54
CA HIS A 276 19.08 -0.10 -12.99
C HIS A 276 18.36 -0.66 -11.76
N GLY A 277 17.98 0.21 -10.82
CA GLY A 277 17.15 -0.16 -9.68
C GLY A 277 15.79 -0.72 -10.12
N ALA A 278 15.18 -0.16 -11.17
CA ALA A 278 13.95 -0.70 -11.74
C ALA A 278 14.11 -2.15 -12.21
N ALA A 279 15.18 -2.45 -12.96
CA ALA A 279 15.44 -3.80 -13.44
C ALA A 279 15.64 -4.81 -12.29
N ASP A 280 16.37 -4.42 -11.24
CA ASP A 280 16.60 -5.26 -10.07
C ASP A 280 15.30 -5.59 -9.32
N CYS A 281 14.41 -4.61 -9.15
CA CYS A 281 13.09 -4.80 -8.57
C CYS A 281 12.21 -5.68 -9.46
N LEU A 282 12.07 -5.36 -10.74
CA LEU A 282 11.23 -6.10 -11.68
C LEU A 282 11.69 -7.55 -11.85
N GLN A 283 13.00 -7.82 -11.76
CA GLN A 283 13.55 -9.18 -11.79
C GLN A 283 13.05 -10.04 -10.63
N LYS A 284 12.70 -9.46 -9.48
CA LYS A 284 12.11 -10.16 -8.32
C LYS A 284 10.59 -10.29 -8.41
N ALA A 285 9.96 -9.50 -9.28
CA ALA A 285 8.52 -9.50 -9.48
C ALA A 285 8.07 -10.34 -10.70
N THR A 286 8.94 -11.17 -11.29
CA THR A 286 8.63 -11.88 -12.55
C THR A 286 7.49 -12.90 -12.47
N SER A 287 7.00 -13.23 -11.27
CA SER A 287 5.74 -13.96 -11.10
C SER A 287 4.54 -13.18 -11.68
N LEU A 288 4.62 -11.85 -11.71
CA LEU A 288 3.60 -10.96 -12.27
C LEU A 288 3.82 -10.79 -13.80
N PRO A 289 2.77 -10.97 -14.62
CA PRO A 289 2.83 -10.72 -16.07
C PRO A 289 3.30 -9.32 -16.46
N GLU A 290 2.84 -8.29 -15.75
CA GLU A 290 3.12 -6.88 -15.98
C GLU A 290 4.60 -6.57 -15.72
N ALA A 291 5.15 -7.12 -14.62
CA ALA A 291 6.57 -6.98 -14.30
C ALA A 291 7.47 -7.58 -15.38
N ARG A 292 7.10 -8.75 -15.94
CA ARG A 292 7.82 -9.36 -17.06
C ARG A 292 7.80 -8.48 -18.30
N LEU A 293 6.66 -7.89 -18.62
CA LEU A 293 6.53 -6.98 -19.75
C LEU A 293 7.41 -5.73 -19.59
N GLU A 294 7.41 -5.11 -18.41
CA GLU A 294 8.26 -3.95 -18.15
C GLU A 294 9.75 -4.30 -18.19
N LEU A 295 10.15 -5.41 -17.56
CA LEU A 295 11.53 -5.90 -17.61
C LEU A 295 11.96 -6.21 -19.05
N ALA A 296 11.07 -6.78 -19.86
CA ALA A 296 11.34 -7.03 -21.28
C ALA A 296 11.60 -5.73 -22.05
N LYS A 297 10.86 -4.65 -21.77
CA LYS A 297 11.12 -3.32 -22.37
C LYS A 297 12.51 -2.81 -21.99
N LEU A 298 12.93 -2.98 -20.73
CA LEU A 298 14.28 -2.58 -20.29
C LEU A 298 15.37 -3.33 -21.07
N TYR A 299 15.24 -4.65 -21.24
CA TYR A 299 16.17 -5.45 -22.05
C TYR A 299 16.13 -5.12 -23.55
N LEU A 300 14.94 -4.83 -24.10
CA LEU A 300 14.76 -4.52 -25.52
C LEU A 300 15.53 -3.25 -25.93
N TYR A 301 15.51 -2.24 -25.05
CA TYR A 301 16.11 -0.93 -25.27
C TYR A 301 17.48 -0.76 -24.60
N GLY A 302 17.89 -1.67 -23.70
CA GLY A 302 19.14 -1.56 -22.95
C GLY A 302 19.12 -0.46 -21.88
N LEU A 303 17.97 -0.30 -21.20
CA LEU A 303 17.77 0.72 -20.18
C LEU A 303 18.10 0.13 -18.81
N GLY A 304 19.19 0.60 -18.17
CA GLY A 304 19.62 0.11 -16.85
C GLY A 304 20.20 -1.32 -16.83
N VAL A 305 20.05 -2.06 -17.93
CA VAL A 305 20.61 -3.39 -18.18
C VAL A 305 21.24 -3.44 -19.57
N PRO A 306 22.23 -4.33 -19.81
CA PRO A 306 22.72 -4.58 -21.16
C PRO A 306 21.56 -4.99 -22.09
N ARG A 307 21.55 -4.41 -23.28
CA ARG A 307 20.53 -4.70 -24.29
C ARG A 307 20.58 -6.19 -24.67
N ASP A 308 19.47 -6.89 -24.49
CA ASP A 308 19.32 -8.31 -24.80
C ASP A 308 17.91 -8.58 -25.32
N GLN A 309 17.76 -8.50 -26.64
CA GLN A 309 16.46 -8.62 -27.29
C GLN A 309 15.91 -10.05 -27.23
N SER A 310 16.77 -11.06 -27.18
CA SER A 310 16.35 -12.45 -27.06
C SER A 310 15.80 -12.74 -25.67
N LYS A 311 16.43 -12.21 -24.62
CA LYS A 311 15.89 -12.28 -23.26
C LYS A 311 14.57 -11.51 -23.12
N ALA A 312 14.44 -10.35 -23.77
CA ALA A 312 13.17 -9.62 -23.81
C ALA A 312 12.04 -10.44 -24.42
N VAL A 313 12.29 -11.12 -25.55
CA VAL A 313 11.30 -12.02 -26.18
C VAL A 313 10.94 -13.16 -25.23
N GLN A 314 11.92 -13.84 -24.63
CA GLN A 314 11.68 -14.94 -23.69
C GLN A 314 10.78 -14.54 -22.51
N LEU A 315 10.99 -13.35 -21.94
CA LEU A 315 10.16 -12.83 -20.85
C LEU A 315 8.69 -12.62 -21.28
N MET A 316 8.45 -12.27 -22.53
CA MET A 316 7.09 -12.02 -23.05
C MET A 316 6.41 -13.29 -23.57
N GLU A 317 7.15 -14.29 -24.07
CA GLU A 317 6.59 -15.51 -24.69
C GLU A 317 5.87 -16.48 -23.74
N THR A 318 5.93 -16.23 -22.45
CA THR A 318 5.20 -16.99 -21.44
C THR A 318 3.68 -16.82 -21.56
N GLU A 319 2.89 -17.88 -21.28
CA GLU A 319 1.42 -17.88 -21.44
C GLU A 319 0.73 -16.72 -20.73
N SER A 320 1.16 -16.40 -19.50
CA SER A 320 0.55 -15.37 -18.67
C SER A 320 0.93 -13.94 -19.07
N THR A 321 2.01 -13.73 -19.83
CA THR A 321 2.34 -12.40 -20.41
C THR A 321 1.77 -12.27 -21.82
N ALA A 322 1.64 -13.36 -22.56
CA ALA A 322 1.02 -13.39 -23.89
C ALA A 322 -0.45 -12.93 -23.87
N VAL A 323 -1.12 -13.01 -22.71
CA VAL A 323 -2.49 -12.48 -22.53
C VAL A 323 -2.56 -10.96 -22.33
N ILE A 324 -1.43 -10.27 -22.13
CA ILE A 324 -1.41 -8.80 -22.06
C ILE A 324 -1.40 -8.26 -23.51
N PRO A 325 -2.38 -7.43 -23.91
CA PRO A 325 -2.47 -6.94 -25.30
C PRO A 325 -1.21 -6.17 -25.75
N GLU A 326 -0.60 -5.39 -24.86
CA GLU A 326 0.65 -4.68 -25.14
C GLU A 326 1.84 -5.63 -25.37
N ALA A 327 1.92 -6.73 -24.62
CA ALA A 327 2.94 -7.76 -24.84
C ALA A 327 2.72 -8.48 -26.17
N GLY A 328 1.48 -8.82 -26.51
CA GLY A 328 1.12 -9.40 -27.80
C GLY A 328 1.53 -8.49 -28.97
N TYR A 329 1.26 -7.19 -28.89
CA TYR A 329 1.72 -6.22 -29.87
C TYR A 329 3.25 -6.17 -29.98
N THR A 330 3.95 -6.09 -28.85
CA THR A 330 5.42 -5.98 -28.81
C THR A 330 6.10 -7.24 -29.36
N LEU A 331 5.62 -8.43 -28.99
CA LEU A 331 6.05 -9.71 -29.56
C LEU A 331 5.74 -9.81 -31.05
N GLY A 332 4.57 -9.34 -31.49
CA GLY A 332 4.20 -9.31 -32.90
C GLY A 332 5.19 -8.49 -33.74
N LEU A 333 5.59 -7.32 -33.22
CA LEU A 333 6.64 -6.52 -33.85
C LEU A 333 7.98 -7.25 -33.89
N ALA A 334 8.35 -7.92 -32.80
CA ALA A 334 9.59 -8.67 -32.71
C ALA A 334 9.66 -9.79 -33.76
N TYR A 335 8.58 -10.58 -33.89
CA TYR A 335 8.48 -11.63 -34.88
C TYR A 335 8.40 -11.12 -36.32
N SER A 336 7.74 -9.98 -36.57
CA SER A 336 7.64 -9.44 -37.94
C SER A 336 8.97 -8.88 -38.44
N HIS A 337 9.79 -8.30 -37.55
CA HIS A 337 11.07 -7.68 -37.90
C HIS A 337 12.30 -8.54 -37.58
N GLY A 338 12.13 -9.68 -36.91
CA GLY A 338 13.24 -10.53 -36.48
C GLY A 338 14.07 -9.93 -35.33
N ILE A 339 13.42 -9.22 -34.40
CA ILE A 339 14.09 -8.53 -33.29
C ILE A 339 14.25 -9.49 -32.12
N GLY A 340 15.47 -9.97 -31.87
CA GLY A 340 15.76 -10.92 -30.79
C GLY A 340 15.25 -12.34 -31.01
N VAL A 341 14.59 -12.58 -32.14
CA VAL A 341 13.99 -13.87 -32.53
C VAL A 341 14.01 -14.01 -34.06
N GLU A 342 13.96 -15.24 -34.57
CA GLU A 342 13.81 -15.47 -36.01
C GLU A 342 12.50 -14.88 -36.53
N ARG A 343 12.57 -14.24 -37.70
CA ARG A 343 11.42 -13.59 -38.32
C ARG A 343 10.33 -14.64 -38.64
N ASN A 344 9.12 -14.42 -38.14
CA ASN A 344 7.96 -15.27 -38.40
C ASN A 344 6.69 -14.42 -38.55
N GLU A 345 6.34 -14.13 -39.80
CA GLU A 345 5.19 -13.25 -40.11
C GLU A 345 3.85 -13.86 -39.70
N ALA A 346 3.70 -15.19 -39.80
CA ALA A 346 2.47 -15.87 -39.39
C ALA A 346 2.24 -15.74 -37.88
N LYS A 347 3.28 -15.96 -37.07
CA LYS A 347 3.23 -15.75 -35.61
C LYS A 347 2.99 -14.29 -35.27
N ALA A 348 3.60 -13.35 -35.99
CA ALA A 348 3.33 -11.92 -35.82
C ALA A 348 1.86 -11.57 -36.05
N ILE A 349 1.26 -12.06 -37.14
CA ILE A 349 -0.18 -11.86 -37.44
C ILE A 349 -1.05 -12.42 -36.30
N SER A 350 -0.77 -13.62 -35.80
CA SER A 350 -1.56 -14.19 -34.69
C SER A 350 -1.47 -13.36 -33.41
N LEU A 351 -0.31 -12.78 -33.11
CA LEU A 351 -0.09 -11.95 -31.93
C LEU A 351 -0.76 -10.58 -32.08
N PHE A 352 -0.70 -9.97 -33.27
CA PHE A 352 -1.45 -8.75 -33.56
C PHE A 352 -2.96 -8.97 -33.52
N GLN A 353 -3.44 -10.10 -34.03
CA GLN A 353 -4.85 -10.49 -33.95
C GLN A 353 -5.32 -10.56 -32.50
N TYR A 354 -4.59 -11.30 -31.65
CA TYR A 354 -4.90 -11.39 -30.23
C TYR A 354 -4.95 -10.00 -29.56
N ALA A 355 -3.91 -9.19 -29.73
CA ALA A 355 -3.84 -7.86 -29.13
C ALA A 355 -4.94 -6.91 -29.65
N ALA A 356 -5.29 -7.00 -30.94
CA ALA A 356 -6.35 -6.21 -31.56
C ALA A 356 -7.73 -6.56 -31.00
N GLU A 357 -8.04 -7.85 -30.87
CA GLU A 357 -9.27 -8.35 -30.26
C GLU A 357 -9.43 -7.86 -28.82
N HIS A 358 -8.32 -7.70 -28.10
CA HIS A 358 -8.29 -7.26 -26.70
C HIS A 358 -7.98 -5.77 -26.51
N GLY A 359 -8.29 -4.93 -27.50
CA GLY A 359 -8.27 -3.47 -27.28
C GLY A 359 -7.11 -2.69 -27.85
N HIS A 360 -6.03 -3.35 -28.28
CA HIS A 360 -4.79 -2.66 -28.59
C HIS A 360 -4.82 -1.96 -29.95
N ALA A 361 -5.02 -0.63 -29.96
CA ALA A 361 -5.21 0.17 -31.17
C ALA A 361 -4.05 0.04 -32.19
N HIS A 362 -2.80 0.04 -31.74
CA HIS A 362 -1.67 -0.15 -32.64
C HIS A 362 -1.60 -1.56 -33.24
N ALA A 363 -2.11 -2.58 -32.53
CA ALA A 363 -2.15 -3.93 -33.06
C ALA A 363 -3.22 -4.06 -34.14
N MET A 364 -4.37 -3.39 -33.97
CA MET A 364 -5.40 -3.29 -35.01
C MET A 364 -4.85 -2.68 -36.30
N HIS A 365 -4.06 -1.61 -36.18
CA HIS A 365 -3.41 -0.99 -37.35
C HIS A 365 -2.43 -1.95 -38.03
N GLU A 366 -1.54 -2.58 -37.26
CA GLU A 366 -0.55 -3.52 -37.81
C GLU A 366 -1.19 -4.75 -38.47
N LEU A 367 -2.29 -5.23 -37.89
CA LEU A 367 -3.10 -6.31 -38.44
C LEU A 367 -3.79 -5.89 -39.74
N ALA A 368 -4.49 -4.74 -39.73
CA ALA A 368 -5.18 -4.21 -40.90
C ALA A 368 -4.21 -3.98 -42.08
N ARG A 369 -3.00 -3.48 -41.78
CA ARG A 369 -1.95 -3.28 -42.77
C ARG A 369 -1.53 -4.58 -43.44
N ARG A 370 -1.44 -5.68 -42.70
CA ARG A 370 -1.07 -7.01 -43.22
C ARG A 370 -2.22 -7.68 -43.97
N LEU A 371 -3.46 -7.42 -43.56
CA LEU A 371 -4.66 -7.92 -44.23
C LEU A 371 -5.05 -7.10 -45.47
N SER A 372 -4.48 -5.92 -45.69
CA SER A 372 -4.94 -4.97 -46.72
C SER A 372 -4.98 -5.57 -48.14
N ASP A 373 -4.06 -6.46 -48.46
CA ASP A 373 -3.98 -7.09 -49.79
C ASP A 373 -4.67 -8.47 -49.85
N THR A 374 -4.79 -9.17 -48.71
CA THR A 374 -5.31 -10.54 -48.65
C THR A 374 -6.78 -10.63 -48.22
N ASP A 375 -7.23 -9.70 -47.37
CA ASP A 375 -8.58 -9.61 -46.84
C ASP A 375 -8.94 -8.12 -46.61
N PRO A 376 -9.21 -7.37 -47.69
CA PRO A 376 -9.45 -5.93 -47.62
C PRO A 376 -10.69 -5.56 -46.80
N ALA A 377 -11.66 -6.46 -46.67
CA ALA A 377 -12.84 -6.28 -45.84
C ALA A 377 -12.50 -6.33 -44.34
N LYS A 378 -11.75 -7.35 -43.89
CA LYS A 378 -11.24 -7.37 -42.51
C LYS A 378 -10.27 -6.23 -42.23
N ALA A 379 -9.42 -5.87 -43.19
CA ALA A 379 -8.54 -4.72 -43.06
C ALA A 379 -9.32 -3.42 -42.84
N TYR A 380 -10.40 -3.21 -43.60
CA TYR A 380 -11.29 -2.06 -43.44
C TYR A 380 -11.92 -2.03 -42.04
N TYR A 381 -12.43 -3.16 -41.56
CA TYR A 381 -12.98 -3.30 -40.21
C TYR A 381 -11.96 -2.90 -39.13
N TRP A 382 -10.75 -3.44 -39.17
CA TRP A 382 -9.73 -3.17 -38.16
C TRP A 382 -9.23 -1.73 -38.21
N TYR A 383 -9.06 -1.12 -39.38
CA TYR A 383 -8.71 0.30 -39.48
C TYR A 383 -9.81 1.21 -38.92
N ARG A 384 -11.09 0.86 -39.16
CA ARG A 384 -12.23 1.58 -38.61
C ARG A 384 -12.23 1.53 -37.08
N LEU A 385 -12.03 0.34 -36.51
CA LEU A 385 -12.01 0.15 -35.06
C LEU A 385 -10.80 0.83 -34.41
N ALA A 386 -9.63 0.78 -35.05
CA ALA A 386 -8.42 1.48 -34.60
C ALA A 386 -8.64 2.99 -34.51
N ARG A 387 -9.32 3.57 -35.52
CA ARG A 387 -9.63 4.99 -35.56
C ARG A 387 -10.57 5.41 -34.44
N ASP A 388 -11.62 4.64 -34.19
CA ASP A 388 -12.63 4.98 -33.18
C ASP A 388 -12.08 4.84 -31.75
N ARG A 389 -10.99 4.09 -31.56
CA ARG A 389 -10.27 3.94 -30.28
C ARG A 389 -9.13 4.93 -30.09
N LEU A 390 -8.86 5.82 -31.05
CA LEU A 390 -7.94 6.93 -30.81
C LEU A 390 -8.56 7.95 -29.84
N PRO A 391 -7.78 8.54 -28.91
CA PRO A 391 -8.28 9.59 -28.03
C PRO A 391 -8.89 10.77 -28.82
N PRO A 392 -10.03 11.34 -28.37
CA PRO A 392 -10.59 12.54 -28.99
C PRO A 392 -9.58 13.68 -28.96
N GLY A 393 -9.27 14.26 -30.13
CA GLY A 393 -8.33 15.38 -30.25
C GLY A 393 -6.92 15.00 -30.70
N LEU A 394 -6.62 13.71 -30.92
CA LEU A 394 -5.39 13.30 -31.62
C LEU A 394 -5.54 13.59 -33.14
N VAL A 395 -5.39 14.87 -33.51
CA VAL A 395 -5.38 15.33 -34.91
C VAL A 395 -3.92 15.35 -35.39
N GLY A 396 -3.60 14.56 -36.42
CA GLY A 396 -2.24 14.46 -36.96
C GLY A 396 -2.02 13.24 -37.86
N ALA A 397 -0.76 12.99 -38.25
CA ALA A 397 -0.37 12.03 -39.28
C ALA A 397 -0.92 10.59 -39.08
N GLN A 398 -1.08 10.13 -37.84
CA GLN A 398 -1.68 8.81 -37.57
C GLN A 398 -3.17 8.75 -37.90
N SER A 399 -3.94 9.80 -37.56
CA SER A 399 -5.37 9.89 -37.90
C SER A 399 -5.56 10.03 -39.40
N ASP A 400 -4.75 10.87 -40.05
CA ASP A 400 -4.78 11.07 -41.51
C ASP A 400 -4.46 9.78 -42.27
N MET A 401 -3.48 9.00 -41.79
CA MET A 401 -3.11 7.72 -42.37
C MET A 401 -4.21 6.66 -42.21
N LEU A 402 -4.88 6.60 -41.05
CA LEU A 402 -6.02 5.71 -40.85
C LEU A 402 -7.18 6.10 -41.79
N ASP A 403 -7.53 7.38 -41.85
CA ASP A 403 -8.59 7.86 -42.73
C ASP A 403 -8.27 7.63 -44.21
N TRP A 404 -7.02 7.80 -44.61
CA TRP A 404 -6.58 7.48 -45.98
C TRP A 404 -6.78 5.99 -46.29
N ASN A 405 -6.34 5.09 -45.39
CA ASN A 405 -6.50 3.64 -45.58
C ASN A 405 -7.98 3.22 -45.61
N ILE A 406 -8.81 3.80 -44.73
CA ILE A 406 -10.26 3.56 -44.69
C ILE A 406 -10.91 3.99 -46.01
N ARG A 407 -10.61 5.19 -46.52
CA ARG A 407 -11.14 5.68 -47.80
C ARG A 407 -10.70 4.81 -48.97
N ARG A 408 -9.40 4.45 -49.02
CA ARG A 408 -8.84 3.59 -50.08
C ARG A 408 -9.54 2.24 -50.14
N LEU A 409 -9.69 1.58 -48.99
CA LEU A 409 -10.33 0.26 -48.91
C LEU A 409 -11.83 0.34 -49.16
N SER A 410 -12.52 1.36 -48.66
CA SER A 410 -13.93 1.59 -48.97
C SER A 410 -14.18 1.72 -50.47
N ALA A 411 -13.33 2.48 -51.18
CA ALA A 411 -13.45 2.62 -52.64
C ALA A 411 -13.22 1.29 -53.38
N ALA A 412 -12.29 0.46 -52.90
CA ALA A 412 -12.04 -0.87 -53.47
C ALA A 412 -13.21 -1.84 -53.22
N LEU A 413 -13.82 -1.78 -52.03
CA LEU A 413 -14.95 -2.63 -51.64
C LEU A 413 -16.29 -2.20 -52.26
N SER A 414 -16.44 -0.94 -52.67
CA SER A 414 -17.61 -0.46 -53.41
C SER A 414 -17.52 -0.68 -54.94
N SER A 415 -16.46 -1.33 -55.42
CA SER A 415 -16.36 -1.80 -56.81
C SER A 415 -17.32 -2.97 -57.05
N PRO A 416 -18.04 -3.06 -58.19
CA PRO A 416 -19.10 -4.04 -58.46
C PRO A 416 -18.70 -5.53 -58.39
N SER A 417 -17.44 -5.82 -58.10
CA SER A 417 -16.88 -7.16 -57.92
C SER A 417 -16.90 -7.69 -56.48
N ILE A 418 -17.22 -6.86 -55.47
CA ILE A 418 -17.23 -7.27 -54.05
C ILE A 418 -18.50 -6.69 -53.40
N MET A 419 -19.48 -7.54 -53.07
CA MET A 419 -20.73 -7.09 -52.43
C MET A 419 -20.53 -7.03 -50.90
N LEU A 420 -20.74 -5.84 -50.33
CA LEU A 420 -20.63 -5.56 -48.88
C LEU A 420 -21.68 -6.28 -48.02
N GLU A 421 -22.73 -6.85 -48.64
CA GLU A 421 -23.84 -7.53 -47.96
C GLU A 421 -23.51 -8.96 -47.51
N ASP A 422 -22.43 -9.57 -48.02
CA ASP A 422 -21.94 -10.89 -47.59
C ASP A 422 -21.07 -10.85 -46.32
N LEU A 423 -20.90 -9.67 -45.70
CA LEU A 423 -20.15 -9.46 -44.46
C LEU A 423 -21.04 -9.59 -43.20
N GLU A 424 -22.00 -10.51 -43.20
CA GLU A 424 -22.54 -11.03 -41.94
C GLU A 424 -21.39 -11.74 -41.21
N ILE A 425 -20.68 -10.98 -40.39
CA ILE A 425 -19.67 -11.45 -39.44
C ILE A 425 -20.42 -12.33 -38.43
N GLU A 426 -20.57 -13.60 -38.75
CA GLU A 426 -21.04 -14.61 -37.80
C GLU A 426 -20.08 -14.61 -36.60
N HIS A 427 -20.61 -14.17 -35.45
CA HIS A 427 -20.10 -14.42 -34.10
C HIS A 427 -18.76 -13.76 -33.73
N PHE A 428 -18.76 -12.44 -33.59
CA PHE A 428 -17.88 -11.79 -32.61
C PHE A 428 -18.73 -10.92 -31.68
N HIS A 429 -19.06 -11.48 -30.52
CA HIS A 429 -19.68 -10.73 -29.44
C HIS A 429 -18.69 -9.65 -28.95
N PRO A 430 -19.05 -8.36 -28.99
CA PRO A 430 -18.31 -7.38 -28.22
C PRO A 430 -18.51 -7.72 -26.74
N ILE A 431 -17.44 -8.09 -26.04
CA ILE A 431 -17.46 -8.12 -24.58
C ILE A 431 -17.47 -6.65 -24.11
N PRO A 432 -18.36 -6.28 -23.17
CA PRO A 432 -18.58 -4.90 -22.72
C PRO A 432 -17.34 -4.24 -22.10
#